data_AF-A0A7Y4SZY9-F1
#
_entry.id   AF-A0A7Y4SZY9-F1
#
_cell.length_a   1.000
_cell.length_b   1.000
_cell.length_c   1.000
_cell.angle_alpha   90.00
_cell.angle_beta   90.00
_cell.angle_gamma   90.00
#
_symmetry.space_group_name_H-M   'P 1'
#
loop_
_entity.id
_entity.type
_entity.pdbx_description
1 polymer ?
#
loop_
_entity_poly.entity_id
_entity_poly.type
_entity_poly.pdbx_seq_one_letter_code
_entity_poly.pdbx_strand_id
1 'polypeptide(L)'
;MDDPAARKKLSLFDATLLVMGGIIGVGIFFNPHRIAERVPASGPYLALWIFGGLVAIAAGFTFAELGGSFPKAGGWFVYLRAAFGPFAAFLFAWVVLCVQSAGAIASIAKFFAQQLHVLAPALVGDADSSGQRAAAALLVLGVTVVALLGIKRAALLQNACML
;
A
#
# COMPACT_ATOMS: atom_id res chain seq x y z
N MET A 1 29.02 16.66 -7.13
CA MET A 1 29.54 15.31 -6.88
C MET A 1 28.55 14.35 -7.49
N ASP A 2 28.60 14.26 -8.81
CA ASP A 2 27.79 13.37 -9.62
C ASP A 2 28.49 12.01 -9.61
N ASP A 3 27.93 11.03 -8.91
CA ASP A 3 28.36 9.65 -9.01
C ASP A 3 27.60 8.98 -10.18
N PRO A 4 28.26 8.66 -11.31
CA PRO A 4 27.64 8.04 -12.47
C PRO A 4 27.28 6.55 -12.26
N ALA A 5 27.46 6.00 -11.06
CA ALA A 5 27.37 4.57 -10.78
C ALA A 5 26.20 4.14 -9.88
N ALA A 6 25.09 4.89 -9.86
CA ALA A 6 23.81 4.32 -9.40
C ALA A 6 23.36 3.23 -10.39
N ARG A 7 23.95 2.04 -10.29
CA ARG A 7 23.67 0.87 -11.14
C ARG A 7 22.16 0.71 -11.26
N LYS A 8 21.62 0.86 -12.47
CA LYS A 8 20.24 0.52 -12.80
C LYS A 8 20.06 -0.99 -12.62
N LYS A 9 19.84 -1.43 -11.37
CA LYS A 9 19.65 -2.84 -11.00
C LYS A 9 18.25 -3.35 -11.32
N LEU A 10 17.31 -2.46 -11.68
CA LEU A 10 15.98 -2.81 -12.14
C LEU A 10 15.83 -2.49 -13.63
N SER A 11 15.29 -3.43 -14.39
CA SER A 11 14.74 -3.19 -15.72
C SER A 11 13.48 -2.32 -15.63
N LEU A 12 13.08 -1.70 -16.75
CA LEU A 12 11.78 -0.99 -16.86
C LEU A 12 10.61 -1.94 -16.55
N PHE A 13 10.74 -3.19 -16.98
CA PHE A 13 9.74 -4.22 -16.72
C PHE A 13 9.66 -4.54 -15.21
N ASP A 14 10.81 -4.75 -14.55
CA ASP A 14 10.87 -4.98 -13.10
C ASP A 14 10.27 -3.82 -12.32
N ALA A 15 10.58 -2.57 -12.73
CA ALA A 15 10.06 -1.37 -12.09
C ALA A 15 8.54 -1.26 -12.27
N THR A 16 8.03 -1.59 -13.46
CA THR A 16 6.59 -1.59 -13.74
C THR A 16 5.87 -2.63 -12.90
N LEU A 17 6.38 -3.86 -12.86
CA LEU A 17 5.80 -4.94 -12.05
C LEU A 17 5.83 -4.61 -10.55
N LEU A 18 6.91 -4.02 -10.06
CA LEU A 18 7.02 -3.57 -8.67
C LEU A 18 5.93 -2.55 -8.32
N VAL A 19 5.72 -1.56 -9.20
CA VAL A 19 4.68 -0.53 -9.00
C VAL A 19 3.29 -1.14 -9.09
N MET A 20 3.03 -2.01 -10.07
CA MET A 20 1.75 -2.72 -10.19
C MET A 20 1.44 -3.54 -8.94
N GLY A 21 2.40 -4.30 -8.42
CA GLY A 21 2.26 -5.08 -7.20
C GLY A 21 2.05 -4.22 -5.95
N GLY A 22 2.56 -2.98 -5.94
CA GLY A 22 2.31 -2.01 -4.88
C GLY A 22 0.93 -1.36 -4.94
N ILE A 23 0.36 -1.20 -6.14
CA ILE A 23 -0.96 -0.58 -6.35
C ILE A 23 -2.10 -1.59 -6.13
N ILE A 24 -1.93 -2.83 -6.62
CA ILE A 24 -2.95 -3.88 -6.49
C ILE A 24 -2.85 -4.49 -5.08
N GLY A 25 -3.61 -3.93 -4.14
CA GLY A 25 -3.71 -4.42 -2.77
C GLY A 25 -5.06 -5.04 -2.44
N VAL A 26 -5.30 -5.29 -1.15
CA VAL A 26 -6.58 -5.80 -0.62
C VAL A 26 -7.78 -4.90 -0.93
N GLY A 27 -7.52 -3.65 -1.33
CA GLY A 27 -8.47 -2.65 -1.85
C GLY A 27 -9.54 -3.21 -2.77
N ILE A 28 -9.14 -4.06 -3.71
CA ILE A 28 -10.02 -4.59 -4.75
C ILE A 28 -11.08 -5.54 -4.20
N PHE A 29 -10.89 -6.14 -3.02
CA PHE A 29 -11.86 -7.07 -2.45
C PHE A 29 -12.99 -6.38 -1.70
N PHE A 30 -12.80 -5.14 -1.23
CA PHE A 30 -13.82 -4.42 -0.47
C PHE A 30 -14.39 -3.20 -1.18
N ASN A 31 -13.58 -2.47 -1.97
CA ASN A 31 -14.05 -1.24 -2.61
C ASN A 31 -15.17 -1.47 -3.63
N PRO A 32 -15.12 -2.48 -4.52
CA PRO A 32 -16.22 -2.76 -5.46
C PRO A 32 -17.56 -2.93 -4.77
N HIS A 33 -17.61 -3.75 -3.71
CA HIS A 33 -18.82 -4.02 -2.96
C HIS A 33 -19.37 -2.73 -2.33
N ARG A 34 -18.52 -1.94 -1.65
CA ARG A 34 -18.93 -0.68 -1.03
C ARG A 34 -19.41 0.37 -2.01
N ILE A 35 -18.88 0.38 -3.23
CA ILE A 35 -19.35 1.26 -4.30
C ILE A 35 -20.70 0.74 -4.82
N ALA A 36 -20.84 -0.57 -5.02
CA ALA A 36 -22.10 -1.19 -5.47
C ALA A 36 -23.25 -1.00 -4.49
N GLU A 37 -23.00 -1.01 -3.17
CA GLU A 37 -24.00 -0.69 -2.15
C GLU A 37 -24.56 0.73 -2.29
N ARG A 38 -23.72 1.68 -2.72
CA ARG A 38 -24.11 3.10 -2.88
C ARG A 38 -24.65 3.40 -4.28
N VAL A 39 -24.19 2.63 -5.27
CA VAL A 39 -24.50 2.80 -6.69
C VAL A 39 -24.85 1.43 -7.26
N PRO A 40 -26.09 0.94 -7.04
CA PRO A 40 -26.50 -0.40 -7.45
C PRO A 40 -26.70 -0.52 -8.98
N ALA A 41 -26.82 0.61 -9.69
CA ALA A 41 -26.96 0.62 -11.14
C ALA A 41 -25.61 0.36 -11.84
N SER A 42 -25.59 -0.58 -12.79
CA SER A 42 -24.38 -1.04 -13.48
C SER A 42 -23.69 0.05 -14.31
N GLY A 43 -24.46 0.90 -14.99
CA GLY A 43 -23.91 2.00 -15.82
C GLY A 43 -23.10 3.01 -15.00
N PRO A 44 -23.69 3.66 -13.97
CA PRO A 44 -22.97 4.58 -13.10
C PRO A 44 -21.81 3.92 -12.32
N TYR A 45 -21.95 2.65 -11.93
CA TYR A 45 -20.88 1.88 -11.30
C TYR A 45 -19.64 1.78 -12.21
N LEU A 46 -19.81 1.39 -13.47
CA LEU A 46 -18.70 1.31 -14.43
C LEU A 46 -18.14 2.69 -14.78
N ALA A 47 -18.99 3.72 -14.88
CA ALA A 47 -18.55 5.09 -15.13
C ALA A 47 -17.61 5.61 -14.03
N LEU A 48 -17.89 5.31 -12.75
CA LEU A 48 -17.01 5.67 -11.63
C LEU A 48 -15.64 4.99 -11.72
N TRP A 49 -15.61 3.71 -12.13
CA TRP A 49 -14.36 2.98 -12.35
C TRP A 49 -13.53 3.57 -13.49
N ILE A 50 -14.16 3.88 -14.62
CA ILE A 50 -13.51 4.51 -15.77
C ILE A 50 -12.97 5.89 -15.36
N PHE A 51 -13.77 6.69 -14.66
CA PHE A 51 -13.34 8.00 -14.16
C PHE A 51 -12.14 7.90 -13.22
N GLY A 52 -12.17 6.96 -12.26
CA GLY A 52 -11.04 6.69 -11.38
C GLY A 52 -9.78 6.28 -12.15
N GLY A 53 -9.92 5.46 -13.20
CA GLY A 53 -8.84 5.09 -14.09
C GLY A 53 -8.23 6.28 -14.84
N LEU A 54 -9.05 7.19 -15.34
CA LEU A 54 -8.58 8.42 -16.00
C LEU A 54 -7.81 9.33 -15.04
N VAL A 55 -8.31 9.50 -13.81
CA VAL A 55 -7.61 10.26 -12.76
C VAL A 55 -6.26 9.60 -12.43
N ALA A 56 -6.21 8.27 -12.34
CA ALA A 56 -4.97 7.54 -12.09
C ALA A 56 -3.94 7.70 -13.23
N ILE A 57 -4.38 7.65 -14.49
CA ILE A 57 -3.52 7.90 -15.66
C ILE A 57 -2.96 9.32 -15.62
N ALA A 58 -3.81 10.32 -15.36
CA ALA A 58 -3.38 11.71 -15.26
C ALA A 58 -2.33 11.90 -14.15
N ALA A 59 -2.56 11.32 -12.96
CA ALA A 59 -1.58 11.33 -11.88
C ALA A 59 -0.28 10.61 -12.28
N GLY A 60 -0.37 9.50 -13.00
CA GLY A 60 0.78 8.76 -13.53
C GLY A 60 1.66 9.61 -14.44
N PHE A 61 1.07 10.38 -15.36
CA PHE A 61 1.82 11.31 -16.20
C PHE A 61 2.47 12.44 -15.41
N THR A 62 1.77 13.01 -14.42
CA THR A 62 2.37 14.02 -13.54
C THR A 62 3.59 13.47 -12.79
N PHE A 63 3.51 12.26 -12.25
CA PHE A 63 4.66 11.64 -11.58
C PHE A 63 5.79 11.26 -12.54
N ALA A 64 5.48 10.89 -13.79
CA ALA A 64 6.49 10.65 -14.81
C ALA A 64 7.28 11.93 -15.14
N GLU A 65 6.58 13.07 -15.29
CA GLU A 65 7.21 14.38 -15.51
C GLU A 65 8.08 14.79 -14.33
N LEU A 66 7.56 14.71 -13.10
CA LEU A 66 8.32 14.99 -11.87
C LEU A 66 9.55 14.07 -11.72
N GLY A 67 9.40 12.79 -12.09
CA GLY A 67 10.48 11.81 -12.09
C GLY A 67 11.61 12.18 -13.06
N GLY A 68 11.25 12.73 -14.23
CA GLY A 68 12.21 13.27 -15.20
C GLY A 68 12.88 14.57 -14.74
N SER A 69 12.14 15.49 -14.14
CA SER A 69 12.65 16.80 -13.71
C SER A 69 13.55 16.75 -12.47
N PHE A 70 13.36 15.75 -11.60
CA PHE A 70 14.11 15.61 -10.35
C PHE A 70 14.82 14.25 -10.27
N PRO A 71 15.96 14.06 -10.95
CA PRO A 71 16.69 12.79 -11.01
C PRO A 71 17.51 12.54 -9.72
N LYS A 72 16.91 12.74 -8.55
CA LYS A 72 17.54 12.50 -7.24
C LYS A 72 16.89 11.30 -6.57
N ALA A 73 17.71 10.48 -5.92
CA ALA A 73 17.21 9.40 -5.07
C ALA A 73 16.45 9.99 -3.86
N GLY A 74 15.23 9.51 -3.61
CA GLY A 74 14.39 9.95 -2.50
C GLY A 74 12.88 10.01 -2.78
N GLY A 75 12.46 9.75 -4.02
CA GLY A 75 11.05 9.58 -4.39
C GLY A 75 10.22 10.84 -4.12
N TRP A 76 8.98 10.63 -3.66
CA TRP A 76 8.02 11.71 -3.38
C TRP A 76 8.54 12.76 -2.38
N PHE A 77 9.43 12.37 -1.45
CA PHE A 77 9.98 13.29 -0.46
C PHE A 77 10.81 14.41 -1.09
N VAL A 78 11.53 14.11 -2.18
CA VAL A 78 12.34 15.10 -2.90
C VAL A 78 11.44 16.16 -3.54
N TYR A 79 10.33 15.74 -4.14
CA TYR A 79 9.38 16.65 -4.80
C TYR A 79 8.73 17.58 -3.77
N LEU A 80 8.30 17.01 -2.64
CA LEU A 80 7.64 17.77 -1.59
C LEU A 80 8.59 18.75 -0.91
N ARG A 81 9.85 18.34 -0.68
CA ARG A 81 10.89 19.22 -0.14
C ARG A 81 11.25 20.36 -1.10
N ALA A 82 11.25 20.11 -2.40
CA ALA A 82 11.51 21.13 -3.41
C ALA A 82 10.36 22.15 -3.50
N ALA A 83 9.10 21.70 -3.39
CA ALA A 83 7.93 22.56 -3.51
C ALA A 83 7.58 23.34 -2.22
N PHE A 84 7.67 22.70 -1.05
CA PHE A 84 7.18 23.25 0.23
C PHE A 84 8.26 23.47 1.30
N GLY A 85 9.52 23.17 0.96
CA GLY A 85 10.65 23.31 1.87
C GLY A 85 10.83 22.13 2.84
N PRO A 86 11.91 22.16 3.65
CA PRO A 86 12.33 21.02 4.46
C PRO A 86 11.39 20.71 5.63
N PHE A 87 10.78 21.71 6.27
CA PHE A 87 9.92 21.50 7.43
C PHE A 87 8.60 20.82 7.05
N ALA A 88 7.93 21.32 6.00
CA ALA A 88 6.69 20.72 5.50
C ALA A 88 6.92 19.28 5.01
N ALA A 89 8.03 19.03 4.30
CA ALA A 89 8.38 17.69 3.86
C ALA A 89 8.65 16.73 5.03
N PHE A 90 9.34 17.20 6.08
CA PHE A 90 9.56 16.42 7.31
C PHE A 90 8.25 16.06 8.02
N LEU A 91 7.34 17.02 8.15
CA LEU A 91 6.05 16.80 8.82
C LEU A 91 5.18 15.81 8.02
N PHE A 92 5.14 15.96 6.69
CA PHE A 92 4.43 15.02 5.82
C PHE A 92 5.04 13.61 5.89
N ALA A 93 6.36 13.49 5.97
CA ALA A 93 7.00 12.19 6.16
C ALA A 93 6.57 11.52 7.48
N TRP A 94 6.41 12.30 8.56
CA TRP A 94 5.85 11.81 9.81
C TRP A 94 4.39 11.36 9.66
N VAL A 95 3.55 12.10 8.93
CA VAL A 95 2.16 11.69 8.66
C VAL A 95 2.11 10.38 7.87
N VAL A 96 2.94 10.26 6.82
CA VAL A 96 3.03 9.02 6.03
C VAL A 96 3.44 7.84 6.92
N LEU A 97 4.47 8.02 7.75
CA LEU A 97 4.96 6.96 8.63
C LEU A 97 3.96 6.55 9.72
N CYS A 98 3.36 7.53 10.41
CA CYS A 98 2.53 7.24 11.58
C CYS A 98 1.07 6.98 11.26
N VAL A 99 0.52 7.60 10.22
CA VAL A 99 -0.90 7.50 9.90
C VAL A 99 -1.10 6.57 8.73
N GLN A 100 -0.41 6.81 7.62
CA GLN A 100 -0.67 6.06 6.40
C GLN A 100 -0.13 4.63 6.46
N SER A 101 1.14 4.44 6.84
CA SER A 101 1.74 3.11 6.94
C SER A 101 1.06 2.27 8.02
N ALA A 102 0.84 2.85 9.22
CA ALA A 102 0.13 2.15 10.30
C ALA A 102 -1.32 1.83 9.92
N GLY A 103 -2.02 2.77 9.29
CA GLY A 103 -3.40 2.58 8.84
C GLY A 103 -3.55 1.50 7.78
N ALA A 104 -2.61 1.42 6.83
CA ALA A 104 -2.58 0.36 5.82
C ALA A 104 -2.39 -1.02 6.45
N ILE A 105 -1.40 -1.17 7.35
CA ILE A 105 -1.13 -2.42 8.07
C ILE A 105 -2.35 -2.84 8.91
N ALA A 106 -2.94 -1.91 9.66
CA ALA A 106 -4.11 -2.16 10.48
C ALA A 106 -5.33 -2.60 9.64
N SER A 107 -5.53 -1.99 8.48
CA SER A 107 -6.62 -2.33 7.57
C SER A 107 -6.48 -3.76 7.02
N ILE A 108 -5.26 -4.13 6.59
CA ILE A 108 -4.96 -5.47 6.08
C ILE A 108 -5.12 -6.51 7.20
N ALA A 109 -4.59 -6.26 8.39
CA ALA A 109 -4.68 -7.18 9.52
C ALA A 109 -6.13 -7.42 9.97
N LYS A 110 -6.94 -6.34 10.02
CA LYS A 110 -8.37 -6.46 10.32
C LYS A 110 -9.09 -7.29 9.27
N PHE A 111 -8.81 -7.07 7.99
CA PHE A 111 -9.41 -7.85 6.92
C PHE A 111 -9.04 -9.33 7.04
N PHE A 112 -7.77 -9.64 7.28
CA PHE A 112 -7.33 -11.03 7.46
C PHE A 112 -8.03 -11.69 8.66
N ALA A 113 -8.15 -10.98 9.79
CA ALA A 113 -8.88 -11.49 10.96
C ALA A 113 -10.36 -11.76 10.66
N GLN A 114 -11.01 -10.91 9.86
CA GLN A 114 -12.40 -11.12 9.41
C GLN A 114 -12.52 -12.35 8.51
N GLN A 115 -11.61 -12.53 7.53
CA GLN A 115 -11.62 -13.70 6.65
C GLN A 115 -11.29 -14.99 7.41
N LEU A 116 -10.34 -14.93 8.36
CA LEU A 116 -9.98 -16.08 9.19
C LEU A 116 -11.15 -16.52 10.08
N HIS A 117 -11.94 -15.59 10.60
CA HIS A 117 -13.15 -15.90 11.36
C HIS A 117 -14.20 -16.63 10.50
N VAL A 118 -14.37 -16.22 9.24
CA VAL A 118 -15.28 -16.90 8.29
C VAL A 118 -14.81 -18.32 7.99
N LEU A 119 -13.49 -18.53 7.83
CA LEU A 119 -12.92 -19.82 7.45
C LEU A 119 -12.78 -20.81 8.62
N ALA A 120 -12.43 -20.32 9.80
CA ALA A 120 -12.16 -21.13 10.97
C ALA A 120 -12.66 -20.42 12.24
N PRO A 121 -13.99 -20.38 12.47
CA PRO A 121 -14.57 -19.71 13.62
C PRO A 121 -14.04 -20.25 14.96
N ALA A 122 -13.68 -21.53 15.00
CA ALA A 122 -13.07 -22.18 16.17
C ALA A 122 -11.68 -21.61 16.56
N LEU A 123 -10.94 -20.99 15.65
CA LEU A 123 -9.62 -20.41 15.91
C LEU A 123 -9.69 -18.95 16.39
N VAL A 124 -10.79 -18.24 16.12
CA VAL A 124 -10.92 -16.79 16.41
C VAL A 124 -11.72 -16.52 17.69
N GLY A 125 -12.34 -17.54 18.30
CA GLY A 125 -13.25 -17.36 19.43
C GLY A 125 -14.54 -16.66 19.01
N ASP A 126 -15.50 -16.56 19.93
CA ASP A 126 -16.80 -15.96 19.63
C ASP A 126 -16.68 -14.57 18.97
N ALA A 127 -17.64 -14.28 18.09
CA ALA A 127 -17.73 -13.14 17.19
C ALA A 127 -17.85 -11.76 17.90
N ASP A 128 -17.30 -11.61 19.09
CA ASP A 128 -17.22 -10.33 19.74
C ASP A 128 -16.14 -9.44 19.09
N SER A 129 -16.45 -8.15 18.98
CA SER A 129 -15.59 -7.14 18.38
C SER A 129 -14.19 -7.09 19.01
N SER A 130 -14.08 -7.57 20.25
CA SER A 130 -12.84 -7.71 21.03
C SER A 130 -11.93 -8.84 20.50
N GLY A 131 -12.49 -10.00 20.12
CA GLY A 131 -11.74 -11.16 19.63
C GLY A 131 -11.09 -10.91 18.28
N GLN A 132 -11.81 -10.28 17.35
CA GLN A 132 -11.27 -9.90 16.04
C GLN A 132 -10.15 -8.85 16.15
N ARG A 133 -10.25 -7.92 17.09
CA ARG A 133 -9.21 -6.91 17.36
C ARG A 133 -7.96 -7.55 17.96
N ALA A 134 -8.12 -8.50 18.87
CA ALA A 134 -7.00 -9.25 19.45
C ALA A 134 -6.28 -10.09 18.38
N ALA A 135 -7.02 -10.81 17.53
CA ALA A 135 -6.44 -11.57 16.42
C ALA A 135 -5.68 -10.68 15.43
N ALA A 136 -6.25 -9.53 15.04
CA ALA A 136 -5.58 -8.56 14.19
C ALA A 136 -4.31 -7.99 14.85
N ALA A 137 -4.36 -7.66 16.15
CA ALA A 137 -3.20 -7.17 16.89
C ALA A 137 -2.09 -8.23 16.98
N LEU A 138 -2.44 -9.49 17.24
CA LEU A 138 -1.49 -10.61 17.26
C LEU A 138 -0.82 -10.84 15.90
N LEU A 139 -1.58 -10.73 14.80
CA LEU A 139 -1.03 -10.81 13.45
C LEU A 139 -0.06 -9.67 13.17
N VAL A 140 -0.42 -8.43 13.52
CA VAL A 140 0.48 -7.27 13.36
C VAL A 140 1.75 -7.46 14.20
N LEU A 141 1.62 -7.90 15.44
CA LEU A 141 2.76 -8.18 16.31
C LEU A 141 3.65 -9.29 15.73
N GLY A 142 3.06 -10.38 15.24
CA GLY A 142 3.80 -11.48 14.61
C GLY A 142 4.59 -11.01 13.38
N VAL A 143 3.95 -10.28 12.48
CA VAL A 143 4.62 -9.71 11.29
C VAL A 143 5.71 -8.70 11.70
N THR A 144 5.45 -7.89 12.72
CA THR A 144 6.44 -6.94 13.25
C THR A 144 7.66 -7.66 13.82
N VAL A 145 7.45 -8.74 14.58
CA VAL A 145 8.55 -9.57 15.11
C VAL A 145 9.36 -10.19 13.97
N VAL A 146 8.70 -10.74 12.94
CA VAL A 146 9.40 -11.27 11.75
C VAL A 146 10.21 -10.18 11.05
N ALA A 147 9.66 -8.96 10.93
CA ALA A 147 10.37 -7.83 10.36
C ALA A 147 11.60 -7.42 11.19
N LEU A 148 11.49 -7.44 12.52
CA LEU A 148 12.59 -7.14 13.45
C LEU A 148 13.67 -8.24 13.45
N LEU A 149 13.30 -9.50 13.21
CA LEU A 149 14.23 -10.64 13.15
C LEU A 149 15.05 -10.69 11.85
N GLY A 150 14.76 -9.84 10.86
CA GLY A 150 15.66 -9.56 9.74
C GLY A 150 14.97 -9.33 8.40
N ILE A 151 15.35 -8.22 7.75
CA ILE A 151 14.80 -7.76 6.45
C ILE A 151 14.92 -8.81 5.34
N LYS A 152 15.95 -9.67 5.37
CA LYS A 152 16.11 -10.77 4.42
C LYS A 152 15.01 -11.83 4.53
N ARG A 153 14.51 -12.11 5.74
CA ARG A 153 13.42 -13.07 5.97
C ARG A 153 12.07 -12.48 5.57
N ALA A 154 11.86 -11.19 5.82
CA ALA A 154 10.70 -10.45 5.35
C ALA A 154 10.61 -10.43 3.81
N ALA A 155 11.73 -10.18 3.13
CA ALA A 155 11.80 -10.23 1.67
C ALA A 155 11.52 -11.64 1.12
N LEU A 156 11.99 -12.69 1.79
CA LEU A 156 11.75 -14.08 1.37
C LEU A 156 10.28 -14.48 1.57
N LEU A 157 9.65 -14.03 2.66
CA LEU A 157 8.21 -14.21 2.89
C LEU A 157 7.37 -13.48 1.84
N GLN A 158 7.73 -12.24 1.51
CA GLN A 158 7.04 -11.47 0.46
C GLN A 158 7.17 -12.15 -0.91
N ASN A 159 8.36 -12.64 -1.25
CA ASN A 159 8.58 -13.37 -2.51
C ASN A 159 7.79 -14.68 -2.54
N ALA A 160 7.66 -15.38 -1.42
CA ALA A 160 6.88 -16.61 -1.33
C ALA A 160 5.37 -16.36 -1.44
N CYS A 161 4.86 -15.21 -0.96
CA CYS A 161 3.46 -14.83 -1.13
C CYS A 161 3.12 -14.29 -2.52
N MET A 162 4.12 -13.86 -3.31
CA MET A 162 3.93 -13.37 -4.68
C MET A 162 4.14 -14.46 -5.76
N LEU A 163 4.53 -15.68 -5.35
CA LEU A 163 4.70 -16.87 -6.20
C LEU A 163 3.47 -17.77 -6.08
#